data_AF-A5EYC2-F1
#
_entry.id   AF-A5EYC2-F1
#
_cell.length_a   1.000
_cell.length_b   1.000
_cell.length_c   1.000
_cell.angle_alpha   90.00
_cell.angle_beta   90.00
_cell.angle_gamma   90.00
#
_symmetry.space_group_name_H-M   'P 1'
#
loop_
_entity.id
_entity.type
_entity.pdbx_description
1 polymer ?
#
loop_
_entity_poly.entity_id
_entity_poly.type
_entity_poly.pdbx_seq_one_letter_code
_entity_poly.pdbx_strand_id
1 'polypeptide(L)'
;MKKNHGIASVVGFFVLLAVGGLFFLGLKASRLGGFQAQDTYRIYARFGDVSGLGKQAMVSMSGVQIGQISGMTLDPKTAEVVVSLDIDGRFSLPADSTAQILTAGLLGEKYIGILSGESKDVLKQDDTLIRTGGALVLEKLLQQFGGGKGNFYPESSYLLEAKFNDISGLTIDAPVTLAGVQIGRVKSIHLDQETFMAVVQLEIDRQFNRLPIDSSADILSTSIIGGKYIGISVGGESTMLVDGDSFQYTNSSVVLEKLISQFVTGLGKS
;
A
#
# COMPACT_ATOMS: atom_id res chain seq x y z
N MET A 1 -58.57 -47.70 -27.31
CA MET A 1 -57.40 -47.10 -26.64
C MET A 1 -57.83 -46.62 -25.25
N LYS A 2 -57.49 -47.34 -24.17
CA LYS A 2 -57.79 -46.91 -22.79
C LYS A 2 -56.77 -45.84 -22.39
N LYS A 3 -57.24 -44.64 -22.08
CA LYS A 3 -56.41 -43.49 -21.72
C LYS A 3 -55.93 -43.68 -20.28
N ASN A 4 -54.63 -43.92 -20.08
CA ASN A 4 -54.02 -44.16 -18.77
C ASN A 4 -53.93 -42.85 -17.95
N HIS A 5 -55.06 -42.40 -17.38
CA HIS A 5 -55.09 -41.21 -16.53
C HIS A 5 -54.32 -41.39 -15.20
N GLY A 6 -54.09 -42.63 -14.75
CA GLY A 6 -53.36 -42.91 -13.52
C GLY A 6 -51.89 -42.48 -13.55
N ILE A 7 -51.23 -42.61 -14.71
CA ILE A 7 -49.81 -42.22 -14.85
C ILE A 7 -49.67 -40.70 -14.78
N ALA A 8 -50.59 -39.94 -15.39
CA ALA A 8 -50.59 -38.48 -15.35
C ALA A 8 -50.75 -37.94 -13.92
N SER A 9 -51.62 -38.54 -13.10
CA SER A 9 -51.81 -38.15 -11.70
C SER A 9 -50.57 -38.42 -10.84
N VAL A 10 -49.90 -39.56 -11.04
CA VAL A 10 -48.68 -39.92 -10.31
C VAL A 10 -47.52 -38.98 -10.67
N VAL A 11 -47.36 -38.68 -11.97
CA VAL A 11 -46.34 -37.73 -12.43
C VAL A 11 -46.62 -36.33 -11.88
N GLY A 12 -47.88 -35.88 -11.91
CA GLY A 12 -48.28 -34.58 -11.34
C GLY A 12 -47.98 -34.46 -9.84
N PHE A 13 -48.28 -35.50 -9.07
CA PHE A 13 -47.97 -35.54 -7.63
C PHE A 13 -46.47 -35.52 -7.34
N PHE A 14 -45.67 -36.26 -8.12
CA PHE A 14 -44.22 -36.26 -7.96
C PHE A 14 -43.60 -34.90 -8.26
N VAL A 15 -44.05 -34.22 -9.32
CA VAL A 15 -43.60 -32.85 -9.65
C VAL A 15 -44.00 -31.87 -8.54
N LEU A 16 -45.20 -31.99 -7.99
CA LEU A 16 -45.66 -31.16 -6.86
C LEU A 16 -44.78 -31.35 -5.62
N LEU A 17 -44.41 -32.58 -5.28
CA LEU A 17 -43.49 -32.88 -4.19
C LEU A 17 -42.09 -32.35 -4.45
N ALA A 18 -41.59 -32.43 -5.68
CA ALA A 18 -40.28 -31.89 -6.05
C ALA A 18 -40.26 -30.36 -5.91
N VAL A 19 -41.29 -29.67 -6.41
CA VAL A 19 -41.44 -28.21 -6.26
C VAL A 19 -41.60 -27.82 -4.79
N GLY A 20 -42.42 -28.55 -4.03
CA GLY A 20 -42.58 -28.33 -2.59
C GLY A 20 -41.28 -28.56 -1.82
N GLY A 21 -40.49 -29.56 -2.20
CA GLY A 21 -39.18 -29.85 -1.64
C GLY A 21 -38.16 -28.74 -1.94
N LEU A 22 -38.11 -28.25 -3.19
CA LEU A 22 -37.26 -27.12 -3.56
C LEU A 22 -37.68 -25.83 -2.85
N PHE A 23 -38.98 -25.58 -2.71
CA PHE A 23 -39.51 -24.45 -1.95
C PHE A 23 -39.12 -24.55 -0.46
N PHE A 24 -39.25 -25.73 0.13
CA PHE A 24 -38.83 -25.97 1.52
C PHE A 24 -37.32 -25.83 1.71
N LEU A 25 -36.51 -26.30 0.76
CA LEU A 25 -35.06 -26.04 0.75
C LEU A 25 -34.76 -24.55 0.62
N GLY A 26 -35.49 -23.81 -0.23
CA GLY A 26 -35.37 -22.37 -0.37
C GLY A 26 -35.66 -21.63 0.94
N LEU A 27 -36.70 -22.06 1.68
CA LEU A 27 -37.00 -21.52 3.01
C LEU A 27 -35.94 -21.89 4.05
N LYS A 28 -35.38 -23.10 4.02
CA LYS A 28 -34.25 -23.48 4.90
C LYS A 28 -32.97 -22.73 4.54
N ALA A 29 -32.67 -22.53 3.26
CA ALA A 29 -31.54 -21.74 2.78
C ALA A 29 -31.70 -20.26 3.17
N SER A 30 -32.92 -19.73 3.11
CA SER A 30 -33.24 -18.40 3.61
C SER A 30 -33.06 -18.29 5.14
N ARG A 31 -33.41 -19.33 5.90
CA ARG A 31 -33.13 -19.40 7.35
C ARG A 31 -31.66 -19.64 7.69
N LEU A 32 -30.87 -20.23 6.79
CA LEU A 32 -29.40 -20.32 6.90
C LEU A 32 -28.72 -18.97 6.61
N GLY A 33 -29.40 -18.03 5.96
CA GLY A 33 -28.99 -16.62 5.85
C GLY A 33 -29.62 -15.70 6.90
N GLY A 34 -30.49 -16.24 7.76
CA GLY A 34 -31.04 -15.51 8.89
C GLY A 34 -30.06 -15.58 10.04
N PHE A 35 -29.32 -14.49 10.24
CA PHE A 35 -28.61 -14.23 11.50
C PHE A 35 -29.55 -14.58 12.65
N GLN A 36 -29.29 -15.70 13.32
CA GLN A 36 -29.67 -15.85 14.71
C GLN A 36 -29.04 -14.62 15.35
N ALA A 37 -29.86 -13.65 15.74
CA ALA A 37 -29.37 -12.43 16.36
C ALA A 37 -28.65 -12.88 17.64
N GLN A 38 -27.35 -13.11 17.51
CA GLN A 38 -26.45 -13.07 18.64
C GLN A 38 -26.67 -11.67 19.20
N ASP A 39 -27.02 -11.57 20.48
CA ASP A 39 -27.12 -10.29 21.16
C ASP A 39 -25.84 -9.53 20.82
N THR A 40 -25.96 -8.46 20.06
CA THR A 40 -24.84 -7.62 19.66
C THR A 40 -25.11 -6.25 20.22
N TYR A 41 -24.04 -5.55 20.60
CA TYR A 41 -24.12 -4.14 20.92
C TYR A 41 -23.28 -3.36 19.93
N ARG A 42 -23.79 -2.19 19.55
CA ARG A 42 -23.13 -1.30 18.61
C ARG A 42 -22.28 -0.31 19.37
N ILE A 43 -21.06 -0.11 18.92
CA ILE A 43 -20.19 0.99 19.37
C ILE A 43 -19.65 1.74 18.16
N TYR A 44 -19.07 2.91 18.40
CA TYR A 44 -18.55 3.78 17.36
C TYR A 44 -17.05 4.02 17.53
N ALA A 45 -16.35 4.17 16.42
CA ALA A 45 -14.95 4.58 16.38
C ALA A 45 -14.77 5.67 15.31
N ARG A 46 -13.90 6.65 15.57
CA ARG A 46 -13.62 7.76 14.64
C ARG A 46 -12.23 7.63 14.05
N PHE A 47 -12.10 7.67 12.73
CA PHE A 47 -10.80 7.58 12.05
C PHE A 47 -10.64 8.72 11.06
N GLY A 48 -9.44 9.28 10.95
CA GLY A 48 -9.11 10.28 9.91
C GLY A 48 -8.97 9.67 8.51
N ASP A 49 -8.66 8.37 8.42
CA ASP A 49 -8.54 7.64 7.15
C ASP A 49 -8.99 6.19 7.34
N VAL A 50 -9.93 5.76 6.50
CA VAL A 50 -10.44 4.37 6.44
C VAL A 50 -10.16 3.71 5.09
N SER A 51 -9.26 4.28 4.29
CA SER A 51 -8.92 3.78 2.95
C SER A 51 -8.53 2.31 2.99
N GLY A 52 -9.15 1.49 2.15
CA GLY A 52 -8.94 0.04 2.10
C GLY A 52 -9.72 -0.78 3.14
N LEU A 53 -10.50 -0.13 4.02
CA LEU A 53 -11.41 -0.82 4.94
C LEU A 53 -12.70 -1.21 4.21
N GLY A 54 -12.99 -2.51 4.18
CA GLY A 54 -14.18 -3.04 3.50
C GLY A 54 -15.48 -2.76 4.25
N LYS A 55 -16.60 -2.69 3.51
CA LYS A 55 -17.93 -2.81 4.11
C LYS A 55 -18.01 -4.21 4.74
N GLN A 56 -18.41 -4.32 6.00
CA GLN A 56 -18.43 -5.59 6.76
C GLN A 56 -17.05 -6.17 7.09
N ALA A 57 -15.98 -5.36 7.08
CA ALA A 57 -14.69 -5.85 7.55
C ALA A 57 -14.77 -6.36 9.00
N MET A 58 -13.95 -7.35 9.29
CA MET A 58 -13.89 -8.00 10.60
C MET A 58 -13.50 -7.00 11.70
N VAL A 59 -14.09 -7.17 12.88
CA VAL A 59 -13.58 -6.58 14.13
C VAL A 59 -13.02 -7.72 14.97
N SER A 60 -11.75 -7.63 15.34
CA SER A 60 -11.05 -8.68 16.09
C SER A 60 -10.38 -8.14 17.35
N MET A 61 -10.17 -9.00 18.33
CA MET A 61 -9.40 -8.73 19.53
C MET A 61 -8.43 -9.89 19.73
N SER A 62 -7.14 -9.60 19.84
CA SER A 62 -6.07 -10.61 19.96
C SER A 62 -6.12 -11.69 18.85
N GLY A 63 -6.49 -11.30 17.64
CA GLY A 63 -6.60 -12.19 16.47
C GLY A 63 -7.90 -13.00 16.41
N VAL A 64 -8.78 -12.89 17.39
CA VAL A 64 -10.10 -13.56 17.41
C VAL A 64 -11.17 -12.60 16.95
N GLN A 65 -12.02 -13.02 16.02
CA GLN A 65 -13.17 -12.22 15.59
C GLN A 65 -14.17 -12.05 16.74
N ILE A 66 -14.49 -10.81 17.06
CA ILE A 66 -15.47 -10.44 18.10
C ILE A 66 -16.65 -9.64 17.54
N GLY A 67 -16.59 -9.25 16.27
CA GLY A 67 -17.60 -8.41 15.65
C GLY A 67 -17.33 -8.13 14.18
N GLN A 68 -18.03 -7.13 13.66
CA GLN A 68 -17.90 -6.67 12.28
C GLN A 68 -18.32 -5.21 12.13
N ILE A 69 -17.85 -4.57 11.06
CA ILE A 69 -18.30 -3.21 10.71
C ILE A 69 -19.72 -3.28 10.14
N SER A 70 -20.63 -2.46 10.68
CA SER A 70 -21.99 -2.31 10.16
C SER A 70 -22.17 -1.08 9.28
N GLY A 71 -21.33 -0.06 9.41
CA GLY A 71 -21.43 1.16 8.61
C GLY A 71 -20.25 2.09 8.77
N MET A 72 -20.11 3.02 7.82
CA MET A 72 -19.13 4.10 7.83
C MET A 72 -19.79 5.37 7.33
N THR A 73 -19.58 6.50 8.01
CA THR A 73 -20.16 7.79 7.63
C THR A 73 -19.15 8.90 7.90
N LEU A 74 -18.95 9.79 6.93
CA LEU A 74 -18.09 10.97 7.10
C LEU A 74 -18.82 12.03 7.93
N ASP A 75 -18.21 12.49 9.00
CA ASP A 75 -18.67 13.65 9.78
C ASP A 75 -18.16 14.93 9.10
N PRO A 76 -19.04 15.74 8.48
CA PRO A 76 -18.62 16.92 7.72
C PRO A 76 -18.03 18.03 8.60
N LYS A 77 -18.22 17.98 9.93
CA LYS A 77 -17.69 18.99 10.85
C LYS A 77 -16.24 18.71 11.25
N THR A 78 -15.91 17.44 11.44
CA THR A 78 -14.57 17.03 11.89
C THR A 78 -13.70 16.48 10.75
N ALA A 79 -14.30 16.20 9.59
CA ALA A 79 -13.67 15.50 8.47
C ALA A 79 -13.16 14.09 8.84
N GLU A 80 -13.69 13.49 9.91
CA GLU A 80 -13.39 12.11 10.32
C GLU A 80 -14.50 11.16 9.87
N VAL A 81 -14.14 9.90 9.65
CA VAL A 81 -15.12 8.84 9.39
C VAL A 81 -15.52 8.19 10.70
N VAL A 82 -16.83 8.24 11.00
CA VAL A 82 -17.47 7.49 12.07
C VAL A 82 -17.78 6.08 11.56
N VAL A 83 -17.14 5.09 12.16
CA VAL A 83 -17.32 3.67 11.85
C VAL A 83 -18.20 3.05 12.93
N SER A 84 -19.26 2.36 12.51
CA SER A 84 -20.16 1.61 13.38
C SER A 84 -19.67 0.16 13.48
N LEU A 85 -19.48 -0.34 14.70
CA LEU A 85 -18.96 -1.66 15.00
C LEU A 85 -20.03 -2.46 15.75
N ASP A 86 -20.42 -3.60 15.20
CA ASP A 86 -21.33 -4.54 15.87
C ASP A 86 -20.47 -5.57 16.59
N ILE A 87 -20.49 -5.55 17.92
CA ILE A 87 -19.72 -6.45 18.77
C ILE A 87 -20.66 -7.51 19.32
N ASP A 88 -20.25 -8.77 19.27
CA ASP A 88 -20.96 -9.88 19.90
C ASP A 88 -21.00 -9.66 21.43
N GLY A 89 -22.21 -9.68 21.99
CA GLY A 89 -22.52 -9.37 23.38
C GLY A 89 -21.92 -10.33 24.39
N ARG A 90 -21.36 -11.46 23.94
CA ARG A 90 -20.53 -12.34 24.77
C ARG A 90 -19.19 -11.70 25.15
N PHE A 91 -18.76 -10.66 24.42
CA PHE A 91 -17.51 -9.94 24.68
C PHE A 91 -17.80 -8.58 25.31
N SER A 92 -17.21 -8.31 26.46
CA SER A 92 -17.24 -6.99 27.09
C SER A 92 -15.93 -6.26 26.85
N LEU A 93 -16.00 -5.07 26.27
CA LEU A 93 -14.82 -4.24 25.99
C LEU A 93 -14.65 -3.18 27.09
N PRO A 94 -13.48 -3.06 27.73
CA PRO A 94 -13.18 -1.94 28.63
C PRO A 94 -13.39 -0.57 27.97
N ALA A 95 -13.84 0.43 28.73
CA ALA A 95 -14.15 1.77 28.24
C ALA A 95 -12.94 2.50 27.63
N ASP A 96 -11.73 2.13 28.04
CA ASP A 96 -10.44 2.65 27.55
C ASP A 96 -9.80 1.78 26.44
N SER A 97 -10.57 0.85 25.87
CA SER A 97 -10.13 0.07 24.70
C SER A 97 -9.76 0.99 23.53
N THR A 98 -8.83 0.52 22.70
CA THR A 98 -8.35 1.25 21.53
C THR A 98 -8.67 0.47 20.27
N ALA A 99 -9.28 1.13 19.26
CA ALA A 99 -9.45 0.53 17.94
C ALA A 99 -8.33 0.92 16.99
N GLN A 100 -7.81 -0.02 16.22
CA GLN A 100 -6.78 0.21 15.21
C GLN A 100 -7.21 -0.43 13.89
N ILE A 101 -7.01 0.28 12.78
CA ILE A 101 -7.11 -0.38 11.47
C ILE A 101 -5.84 -1.21 11.26
N LEU A 102 -6.00 -2.48 10.96
CA LEU A 102 -4.91 -3.43 10.75
C LEU A 102 -5.05 -4.07 9.38
N THR A 103 -3.96 -4.65 8.88
CA THR A 103 -3.91 -5.34 7.59
C THR A 103 -3.75 -6.83 7.82
N ALA A 104 -4.57 -7.64 7.17
CA ALA A 104 -4.49 -9.09 7.16
C ALA A 104 -3.94 -9.61 5.82
N GLY A 105 -3.29 -10.77 5.90
CA GLY A 105 -2.81 -11.53 4.74
C GLY A 105 -1.78 -10.80 3.88
N LEU A 106 -1.40 -11.44 2.77
CA LEU A 106 -0.46 -10.89 1.78
C LEU A 106 -1.14 -9.89 0.82
N LEU A 107 -2.47 -9.95 0.71
CA LEU A 107 -3.25 -9.15 -0.23
C LEU A 107 -3.63 -7.77 0.32
N GLY A 108 -3.36 -7.51 1.60
CA GLY A 108 -3.53 -6.19 2.17
C GLY A 108 -4.97 -5.86 2.61
N GLU A 109 -5.82 -6.86 2.85
CA GLU A 109 -7.19 -6.62 3.30
C GLU A 109 -7.19 -5.98 4.70
N LYS A 110 -7.98 -4.92 4.91
CA LYS A 110 -7.99 -4.21 6.20
C LYS A 110 -9.14 -4.64 7.09
N TYR A 111 -8.89 -4.67 8.39
CA TYR A 111 -9.86 -4.98 9.44
C TYR A 111 -9.64 -4.06 10.66
N ILE A 112 -10.54 -4.07 11.63
CA ILE A 112 -10.36 -3.32 12.88
C ILE A 112 -9.91 -4.27 13.99
N GLY A 113 -8.74 -4.02 14.57
CA GLY A 113 -8.28 -4.66 15.79
C GLY A 113 -8.66 -3.82 17.03
N ILE A 114 -9.16 -4.46 18.06
CA ILE A 114 -9.40 -3.87 19.38
C ILE A 114 -8.28 -4.32 20.32
N LEU A 115 -7.61 -3.35 20.92
CA LEU A 115 -6.72 -3.55 22.06
C LEU A 115 -7.51 -3.28 23.34
N SER A 116 -7.57 -4.28 24.21
CA SER A 116 -8.20 -4.14 25.53
C SER A 116 -7.44 -3.12 26.37
N GLY A 117 -8.18 -2.24 27.02
CA GLY A 117 -7.64 -1.38 28.07
C GLY A 117 -7.69 -2.04 29.45
N GLU A 118 -7.46 -1.23 30.49
CA GLU A 118 -7.40 -1.65 31.90
C GLU A 118 -8.61 -1.15 32.72
N SER A 119 -9.52 -0.40 32.09
CA SER A 119 -10.70 0.13 32.77
C SER A 119 -11.60 -0.99 33.29
N LYS A 120 -12.18 -0.77 34.48
CA LYS A 120 -13.23 -1.63 35.04
C LYS A 120 -14.60 -1.33 34.44
N ASP A 121 -14.78 -0.14 33.90
CA ASP A 121 -15.98 0.24 33.17
C ASP A 121 -15.94 -0.36 31.76
N VAL A 122 -17.09 -0.81 31.26
CA VAL A 122 -17.22 -1.43 29.94
C VAL A 122 -18.04 -0.55 29.01
N LEU A 123 -17.71 -0.59 27.73
CA LEU A 123 -18.49 0.05 26.67
C LEU A 123 -19.86 -0.58 26.57
N LYS A 124 -20.86 0.26 26.36
CA LYS A 124 -22.27 -0.09 26.20
C LYS A 124 -22.74 0.24 24.80
N GLN A 125 -23.99 -0.12 24.54
CA GLN A 125 -24.71 0.27 23.33
C GLN A 125 -24.56 1.78 23.08
N ASP A 126 -24.17 2.10 21.85
CA ASP A 126 -23.96 3.42 21.28
C ASP A 126 -22.80 4.24 21.85
N ASP A 127 -21.94 3.63 22.68
CA ASP A 127 -20.72 4.30 23.15
C ASP A 127 -19.71 4.51 22.02
N THR A 128 -18.88 5.54 22.16
CA THR A 128 -17.78 5.84 21.23
C THR A 128 -16.44 5.53 21.89
N LEU A 129 -15.60 4.77 21.20
CA LEU A 129 -14.21 4.53 21.59
C LEU A 129 -13.43 5.85 21.60
N ILE A 130 -12.77 6.12 22.73
CA ILE A 130 -12.04 7.36 22.96
C ILE A 130 -10.72 7.38 22.16
N ARG A 131 -10.14 6.20 21.90
CA ARG A 131 -8.84 6.06 21.26
C ARG A 131 -8.96 5.28 19.97
N THR A 132 -8.49 5.87 18.89
CA THR A 132 -8.37 5.23 17.58
C THR A 132 -6.97 5.43 17.02
N GLY A 133 -6.44 4.39 16.40
CA GLY A 133 -5.19 4.41 15.66
C GLY A 133 -5.47 4.16 14.17
N GLY A 134 -4.87 4.98 13.31
CA GLY A 134 -4.93 4.75 11.87
C GLY A 134 -4.24 3.44 11.48
N ALA A 135 -4.52 2.97 10.26
CA ALA A 135 -3.74 1.86 9.69
C ALA A 135 -2.27 2.24 9.70
N LEU A 136 -1.46 1.49 10.43
CA LEU A 136 -0.02 1.52 10.23
C LEU A 136 0.19 1.05 8.79
N VAL A 137 0.39 2.03 7.90
CA VAL A 137 0.68 1.74 6.50
C VAL A 137 2.00 1.00 6.55
N LEU A 138 2.00 -0.27 6.14
CA LEU A 138 3.22 -1.08 6.08
C LEU A 138 4.32 -0.31 5.35
N GLU A 139 3.97 0.48 4.34
CA GLU A 139 4.85 1.43 3.64
C GLU A 139 5.50 2.49 4.57
N LYS A 140 4.73 3.10 5.48
CA LYS A 140 5.28 4.04 6.50
C LYS A 140 6.15 3.31 7.53
N LEU A 141 5.78 2.08 7.90
CA LEU A 141 6.60 1.26 8.79
C LEU A 141 7.85 0.70 8.09
N LEU A 142 7.79 0.41 6.80
CA LEU A 142 8.95 0.05 5.97
C LEU A 142 9.86 1.26 5.76
N GLN A 143 9.29 2.47 5.61
CA GLN A 143 10.05 3.71 5.68
C GLN A 143 10.70 3.91 7.06
N GLN A 144 10.05 3.49 8.14
CA GLN A 144 10.51 3.69 9.52
C GLN A 144 11.45 2.58 10.05
N PHE A 145 11.32 1.34 9.61
CA PHE A 145 12.03 0.15 10.12
C PHE A 145 12.78 -0.64 9.05
N GLY A 146 12.47 -0.44 7.76
CA GLY A 146 13.07 -1.14 6.61
C GLY A 146 14.44 -0.60 6.16
N GLY A 147 15.26 -0.14 7.10
CA GLY A 147 16.68 0.15 6.86
C GLY A 147 16.96 1.51 6.21
N GLY A 148 17.45 2.46 7.02
CA GLY A 148 18.55 3.33 6.63
C GLY A 148 18.46 4.06 5.28
N LYS A 149 17.32 4.68 4.96
CA LYS A 149 17.34 5.97 4.26
C LYS A 149 16.95 7.02 5.27
N GLY A 150 17.81 7.22 6.27
CA GLY A 150 17.84 8.50 6.94
C GLY A 150 17.90 9.51 5.82
N ASN A 151 16.88 10.36 5.74
CA ASN A 151 16.82 11.47 4.83
C ASN A 151 18.21 12.12 4.87
N PHE A 152 19.04 11.86 3.85
CA PHE A 152 20.39 12.40 3.75
C PHE A 152 20.21 13.84 3.28
N TYR A 153 20.01 14.70 4.26
CA TYR A 153 19.95 16.15 4.08
C TYR A 153 21.25 16.66 4.68
N PRO A 154 22.29 16.80 3.85
CA PRO A 154 23.54 17.39 4.33
C PRO A 154 23.27 18.77 4.93
N GLU A 155 23.84 19.06 6.11
CA GLU A 155 23.73 20.41 6.71
C GLU A 155 24.37 21.49 5.82
N SER A 156 25.30 21.08 4.96
CA SER A 156 25.95 21.93 3.97
C SER A 156 26.14 21.17 2.66
N SER A 157 25.57 21.67 1.57
CA SER A 157 25.59 21.03 0.25
C SER A 157 26.08 21.95 -0.87
N TYR A 158 26.45 21.33 -1.99
CA TYR A 158 26.65 21.99 -3.28
C TYR A 158 25.90 21.22 -4.36
N LEU A 159 25.58 21.90 -5.46
CA LEU A 159 24.76 21.40 -6.54
C LEU A 159 25.64 21.03 -7.73
N LEU A 160 25.35 19.90 -8.35
CA LEU A 160 25.93 19.49 -9.63
C LEU A 160 24.81 19.13 -10.59
N GLU A 161 25.05 19.27 -11.89
CA GLU A 161 24.10 18.88 -12.93
C GLU A 161 24.56 17.63 -13.68
N ALA A 162 23.62 16.75 -14.00
CA ALA A 162 23.87 15.60 -14.86
C ALA A 162 22.75 15.50 -15.89
N LYS A 163 23.11 15.40 -17.17
CA LYS A 163 22.17 15.39 -18.30
C LYS A 163 22.02 13.98 -18.86
N PHE A 164 20.81 13.46 -18.93
CA PHE A 164 20.55 12.10 -19.40
C PHE A 164 19.55 12.07 -20.55
N ASN A 165 19.68 11.08 -21.43
CA ASN A 165 18.71 10.84 -22.50
C ASN A 165 17.45 10.14 -21.98
N ASP A 166 17.58 9.27 -20.98
CA ASP A 166 16.48 8.53 -20.38
C ASP A 166 16.71 8.39 -18.86
N ILE A 167 15.75 8.86 -18.08
CA ILE A 167 15.74 8.80 -16.61
C ILE A 167 14.61 7.92 -16.08
N SER A 168 13.97 7.11 -16.93
CA SER A 168 12.81 6.29 -16.56
C SER A 168 13.05 5.55 -15.26
N GLY A 169 12.20 5.74 -14.24
CA GLY A 169 12.33 5.09 -12.93
C GLY A 169 13.29 5.77 -11.93
N LEU A 170 13.97 6.86 -12.32
CA LEU A 170 14.64 7.76 -11.39
C LEU A 170 13.62 8.74 -10.81
N THR A 171 13.67 8.97 -9.51
CA THR A 171 12.75 9.87 -8.80
C THR A 171 13.52 10.98 -8.09
N ILE A 172 12.82 12.05 -7.72
CA ILE A 172 13.32 13.01 -6.73
C ILE A 172 13.66 12.26 -5.44
N ASP A 173 14.69 12.72 -4.73
CA ASP A 173 15.29 12.10 -3.55
C ASP A 173 15.94 10.72 -3.78
N ALA A 174 16.04 10.27 -5.04
CA ALA A 174 16.87 9.11 -5.36
C ALA A 174 18.30 9.33 -4.85
N PRO A 175 18.93 8.32 -4.23
CA PRO A 175 20.24 8.49 -3.62
C PRO A 175 21.30 8.77 -4.69
N VAL A 176 22.27 9.62 -4.35
CA VAL A 176 23.50 9.78 -5.12
C VAL A 176 24.61 9.12 -4.32
N THR A 177 25.29 8.15 -4.92
CA THR A 177 26.27 7.30 -4.24
C THR A 177 27.63 7.38 -4.90
N LEU A 178 28.69 7.32 -4.11
CA LEU A 178 30.07 7.17 -4.54
C LEU A 178 30.62 5.90 -3.92
N ALA A 179 31.12 4.97 -4.74
CA ALA A 179 31.63 3.67 -4.27
C ALA A 179 30.62 2.91 -3.36
N GLY A 180 29.32 3.05 -3.64
CA GLY A 180 28.25 2.42 -2.85
C GLY A 180 27.86 3.16 -1.56
N VAL A 181 28.56 4.25 -1.20
CA VAL A 181 28.22 5.10 -0.06
C VAL A 181 27.35 6.25 -0.54
N GLN A 182 26.23 6.51 0.11
CA GLN A 182 25.40 7.67 -0.21
C GLN A 182 26.11 8.97 0.21
N ILE A 183 26.30 9.87 -0.77
CA ILE A 183 26.97 11.17 -0.59
C ILE A 183 26.06 12.36 -0.95
N GLY A 184 24.85 12.07 -1.44
CA GLY A 184 23.92 13.09 -1.90
C GLY A 184 22.55 12.51 -2.26
N ARG A 185 21.75 13.34 -2.93
CA ARG A 185 20.45 12.96 -3.48
C ARG A 185 20.07 13.77 -4.72
N VAL A 186 19.11 13.26 -5.48
CA VAL A 186 18.50 13.99 -6.59
C VAL A 186 17.59 15.08 -6.03
N LYS A 187 17.92 16.34 -6.28
CA LYS A 187 17.17 17.51 -5.80
C LYS A 187 16.00 17.87 -6.71
N SER A 188 16.24 17.90 -8.02
CA SER A 188 15.21 18.23 -9.00
C SER A 188 15.50 17.61 -10.36
N ILE A 189 14.46 17.43 -11.14
CA ILE A 189 14.53 16.90 -12.51
C ILE A 189 13.70 17.83 -13.39
N HIS A 190 14.26 18.26 -14.51
CA HIS A 190 13.53 19.00 -15.53
C HIS A 190 13.97 18.57 -16.94
N LEU A 191 13.14 18.86 -17.93
CA LEU A 191 13.47 18.65 -19.34
C LEU A 191 14.02 19.96 -19.91
N ASP A 192 15.22 19.92 -20.46
CA ASP A 192 15.74 20.99 -21.29
C ASP A 192 14.98 20.98 -22.63
N GLN A 193 14.30 22.07 -22.96
CA GLN A 193 13.43 22.15 -24.15
C GLN A 193 14.21 22.38 -25.46
N GLU A 194 15.49 22.75 -25.37
CA GLU A 194 16.35 22.93 -26.55
C GLU A 194 17.04 21.61 -26.91
N THR A 195 17.58 20.91 -25.90
CA THR A 195 18.33 19.67 -26.11
C THR A 195 17.49 18.41 -25.96
N PHE A 196 16.28 18.50 -25.41
CA PHE A 196 15.40 17.39 -25.03
C PHE A 196 16.04 16.38 -24.07
N MET A 197 17.12 16.76 -23.39
CA MET A 197 17.75 15.96 -22.36
C MET A 197 17.08 16.22 -21.01
N ALA A 198 16.98 15.17 -20.19
CA ALA A 198 16.60 15.32 -18.80
C ALA A 198 17.80 15.87 -18.02
N VAL A 199 17.65 17.05 -17.45
CA VAL A 199 18.64 17.69 -16.57
C VAL A 199 18.28 17.34 -15.13
N VAL A 200 19.19 16.62 -14.47
CA VAL A 200 19.06 16.16 -13.10
C VAL A 200 20.00 16.97 -12.23
N GLN A 201 19.45 17.72 -11.28
CA GLN A 201 20.24 18.46 -10.29
C GLN A 201 20.50 17.58 -9.07
N LEU A 202 21.77 17.38 -8.75
CA LEU A 202 22.25 16.58 -7.63
C LEU A 202 22.63 17.50 -6.49
N GLU A 203 22.13 17.21 -5.29
CA GLU A 203 22.58 17.83 -4.06
C GLU A 203 23.60 16.92 -3.39
N ILE A 204 24.86 17.35 -3.35
CA ILE A 204 25.99 16.59 -2.78
C ILE A 204 26.43 17.27 -1.48
N ASP A 205 26.73 16.46 -0.47
CA ASP A 205 27.30 16.96 0.78
C ASP A 205 28.69 17.56 0.55
N ARG A 206 28.93 18.77 1.09
CA ARG A 206 30.20 19.48 0.92
C ARG A 206 31.41 18.73 1.48
N GLN A 207 31.22 17.76 2.40
CA GLN A 207 32.32 16.91 2.84
C GLN A 207 32.94 16.08 1.70
N PHE A 208 32.22 15.90 0.59
CA PHE A 208 32.67 15.17 -0.61
C PHE A 208 33.02 16.10 -1.80
N ASN A 209 33.52 17.31 -1.55
CA ASN A 209 33.87 18.31 -2.57
C ASN A 209 35.13 18.02 -3.42
N ARG A 210 35.55 16.76 -3.51
CA ARG A 210 36.75 16.32 -4.25
C ARG A 210 36.38 15.37 -5.39
N LEU A 211 35.35 15.71 -6.15
CA LEU A 211 35.00 15.01 -7.38
C LEU A 211 35.75 15.65 -8.55
N PRO A 212 36.67 14.93 -9.22
CA PRO A 212 37.35 15.43 -10.42
C PRO A 212 36.36 15.80 -11.54
N ILE A 213 36.72 16.76 -12.40
CA ILE A 213 35.89 17.20 -13.54
C ILE A 213 35.59 16.10 -14.56
N ASP A 214 36.41 15.05 -14.61
CA ASP A 214 36.24 13.88 -15.47
C ASP A 214 35.48 12.73 -14.78
N SER A 215 34.88 12.97 -13.61
CA SER A 215 33.96 12.02 -12.98
C SER A 215 32.74 11.75 -13.86
N SER A 216 32.15 10.56 -13.73
CA SER A 216 30.90 10.19 -14.42
C SER A 216 29.73 10.07 -13.45
N ALA A 217 28.52 10.30 -13.96
CA ALA A 217 27.26 10.04 -13.26
C ALA A 217 26.41 9.02 -14.03
N ASP A 218 26.06 7.92 -13.37
CA ASP A 218 25.44 6.76 -13.99
C ASP A 218 24.11 6.44 -13.29
N ILE A 219 23.02 6.25 -14.05
CA ILE A 219 21.75 5.80 -13.45
C ILE A 219 21.77 4.28 -13.31
N LEU A 220 21.74 3.82 -12.06
CA LEU A 220 21.84 2.42 -11.66
C LEU A 220 20.54 1.97 -10.97
N SER A 221 20.25 0.67 -11.00
CA SER A 221 19.12 0.07 -10.30
C SER A 221 19.59 -0.65 -9.04
N THR A 222 18.89 -0.53 -7.91
CA THR A 222 19.29 -1.27 -6.69
C THR A 222 18.94 -2.76 -6.74
N SER A 223 17.97 -3.15 -7.58
CA SER A 223 17.53 -4.53 -7.87
C SER A 223 16.47 -4.51 -8.99
N ILE A 224 15.90 -5.68 -9.36
CA ILE A 224 14.79 -5.81 -10.32
C ILE A 224 13.51 -5.14 -9.80
N ILE A 225 13.32 -5.12 -8.49
CA ILE A 225 12.13 -4.55 -7.81
C ILE A 225 12.48 -3.23 -7.09
N GLY A 226 13.75 -2.82 -7.15
CA GLY A 226 14.25 -1.64 -6.45
C GLY A 226 14.16 -0.36 -7.28
N GLY A 227 14.14 0.79 -6.61
CA GLY A 227 14.22 2.10 -7.26
C GLY A 227 15.59 2.34 -7.92
N LYS A 228 15.67 3.38 -8.75
CA LYS A 228 16.93 3.82 -9.36
C LYS A 228 17.68 4.81 -8.46
N TYR A 229 18.98 4.89 -8.66
CA TYR A 229 19.89 5.80 -7.97
C TYR A 229 20.97 6.28 -8.94
N ILE A 230 21.70 7.34 -8.56
CA ILE A 230 22.86 7.80 -9.32
C ILE A 230 24.13 7.30 -8.67
N GLY A 231 24.93 6.53 -9.41
CA GLY A 231 26.30 6.18 -9.06
C GLY A 231 27.27 7.20 -9.65
N ILE A 232 28.19 7.70 -8.84
CA ILE A 232 29.30 8.53 -9.30
C ILE A 232 30.55 7.65 -9.34
N SER A 233 31.26 7.71 -10.47
CA SER A 233 32.61 7.14 -10.62
C SER A 233 33.61 8.28 -10.70
N VAL A 234 34.66 8.23 -9.88
CA VAL A 234 35.71 9.26 -9.88
C VAL A 234 36.65 9.06 -11.05
N GLY A 235 37.01 10.17 -11.69
CA GLY A 235 38.07 10.22 -12.68
C GLY A 235 39.45 10.48 -12.06
N GLY A 236 40.41 10.88 -12.89
CA GLY A 236 41.81 11.08 -12.51
C GLY A 236 42.31 12.52 -12.62
N GLU A 237 41.44 13.47 -13.02
CA GLU A 237 41.85 14.86 -13.20
C GLU A 237 42.17 15.55 -11.88
N SER A 238 43.06 16.54 -11.96
CA SER A 238 43.46 17.35 -10.80
C SER A 238 42.49 18.49 -10.49
N THR A 239 41.65 18.85 -11.47
CA THR A 239 40.63 19.90 -11.33
C THR A 239 39.35 19.29 -10.80
N MET A 240 38.71 19.94 -9.84
CA MET A 240 37.50 19.47 -9.17
C MET A 240 36.26 20.19 -9.70
N LEU A 241 35.12 19.49 -9.71
CA LEU A 241 33.81 20.08 -9.92
C LEU A 241 33.47 21.03 -8.76
N VAL A 242 32.90 22.18 -9.10
CA VAL A 242 32.40 23.17 -8.14
C VAL A 242 30.88 23.31 -8.23
N ASP A 243 30.31 24.10 -7.31
CA ASP A 243 28.87 24.34 -7.24
C ASP A 243 28.31 24.90 -8.55
N GLY A 244 27.33 24.22 -9.13
CA GLY A 244 26.72 24.53 -10.41
C GLY A 244 27.35 23.85 -11.62
N ASP A 245 28.47 23.13 -11.47
CA ASP A 245 29.10 22.43 -12.59
C ASP A 245 28.26 21.25 -13.09
N SER A 246 28.42 20.92 -14.38
CA SER A 246 27.81 19.74 -15.00
C SER A 246 28.83 18.62 -15.15
N PHE A 247 28.40 17.38 -14.88
CA PHE A 247 29.16 16.18 -15.26
C PHE A 247 29.32 16.14 -16.78
N GLN A 248 30.54 15.85 -17.24
CA GLN A 248 30.83 15.69 -18.68
C GLN A 248 30.38 14.33 -19.19
N TYR A 249 30.42 13.31 -18.34
CA TYR A 249 30.11 11.92 -18.70
C TYR A 249 28.91 11.42 -17.92
N THR A 250 27.89 10.98 -18.65
CA THR A 250 26.63 10.49 -18.07
C THR A 250 26.14 9.26 -18.81
N ASN A 251 25.73 8.22 -18.08
CA ASN A 251 25.10 7.04 -18.69
C ASN A 251 23.67 6.85 -18.17
N SER A 252 22.72 6.80 -19.11
CA SER A 252 21.32 6.46 -18.82
C SER A 252 21.19 4.98 -18.45
N SER A 253 20.22 4.64 -17.60
CA SER A 253 20.05 3.25 -17.18
C SER A 253 19.64 2.37 -18.37
N VAL A 254 20.18 1.16 -18.44
CA VAL A 254 19.74 0.19 -19.46
C VAL A 254 18.37 -0.34 -19.08
N VAL A 255 17.40 -0.18 -19.97
CA VAL A 255 16.05 -0.73 -19.82
C VAL A 255 16.12 -2.22 -20.16
N LEU A 256 16.06 -3.08 -19.14
CA LEU A 256 16.25 -4.53 -19.31
C LEU A 256 15.19 -5.13 -20.24
N GLU A 257 13.98 -4.57 -20.25
CA GLU A 257 12.89 -4.92 -21.16
C GLU A 257 13.27 -4.68 -22.62
N LYS A 258 13.99 -3.60 -22.92
CA LYS A 258 14.50 -3.34 -24.29
C LYS A 258 15.54 -4.38 -24.68
N LEU A 259 16.42 -4.80 -23.75
CA LEU A 259 17.40 -5.86 -24.01
C LEU A 259 16.74 -7.23 -24.21
N ILE A 260 15.77 -7.60 -23.38
CA ILE A 260 15.01 -8.85 -23.51
C ILE A 260 14.23 -8.84 -24.82
N SER A 261 13.58 -7.72 -25.16
CA SER A 261 12.86 -7.57 -26.43
C SER A 261 13.78 -7.73 -27.63
N GLN A 262 14.96 -7.09 -27.61
CA GLN A 262 15.98 -7.25 -28.66
C GLN A 262 16.51 -8.69 -28.73
N PHE A 263 16.71 -9.35 -27.60
CA PHE A 263 17.15 -10.75 -27.55
C PHE A 263 16.10 -11.71 -28.12
N VAL A 264 14.83 -11.57 -27.70
CA VAL A 264 13.72 -12.40 -28.17
C VAL A 264 13.42 -12.14 -29.66
N THR A 265 13.42 -10.88 -30.09
CA THR A 265 13.19 -10.55 -31.51
C THR A 265 14.38 -10.94 -32.41
N GLY A 266 15.60 -10.98 -31.86
CA GLY A 266 16.78 -11.51 -32.54
C GLY A 266 16.70 -13.02 -32.79
N LEU A 267 16.14 -13.80 -31.85
CA LEU A 267 15.94 -15.24 -32.01
C LEU A 267 14.80 -15.61 -32.99
N GLY A 268 13.86 -14.69 -33.25
CA GLY A 268 12.77 -14.88 -34.22
C GLY A 268 13.16 -14.61 -35.68
N LYS A 269 14.42 -14.23 -35.93
CA LYS A 269 14.99 -14.04 -37.26
C LYS A 269 16.18 -14.99 -37.47
N SER A 270 15.94 -16.29 -37.45
CA SER A 270 16.83 -17.30 -38.02
C SER A 270 16.05 -18.48 -38.58
#